data_AF-A0A2T5ETT1-F1
#
_entry.id   AF-A0A2T5ETT1-F1
#
_cell.length_a   1.000
_cell.length_b   1.000
_cell.length_c   1.000
_cell.angle_alpha   90.00
_cell.angle_beta   90.00
_cell.angle_gamma   90.00
#
_symmetry.space_group_name_H-M   'P 1'
#
loop_
_entity.id
_entity.type
_entity.pdbx_description
1 polymer ?
#
loop_
_entity_poly.entity_id
_entity_poly.type
_entity_poly.pdbx_seq_one_letter_code
_entity_poly.pdbx_strand_id
1 'polypeptide(L)'
;MLVLTANIVGYSWSSKSTETPRSSAQHTEAKPRISTTTADDNSTPTATASSENSASHSNQAQAGALDGKILAENLSEFEGKALFDELDGFWKLCQQRDDCTEQLARLKSELPSIWFELLSDYPQLSVDWQLAQSTIPLESISTLEDRVALFKQSAQQVWGELAHQLFADQFAHLDFTLDANTLKENEASQFLASYQGLLSEWQNNTDTLNAETQLQKYELAVSLIPSSYSPADLVSVKADLQEAYLDETQASNIAAREQQVAQQQQTVMSYHEQLDHLKATLDSQRSSSYATWTQQNWESYYQQQISDFREQFFSK
;
A
#
# COMPACT_ATOMS: atom_id res chain seq x y z
N MET A 1 -15.10 -17.74 11.83
CA MET A 1 -13.79 -17.71 12.52
C MET A 1 -12.78 -17.16 11.54
N LEU A 2 -12.50 -15.86 11.61
CA LEU A 2 -11.38 -15.25 10.89
C LEU A 2 -10.23 -15.16 11.88
N VAL A 3 -9.18 -15.93 11.62
CA VAL A 3 -7.92 -15.84 12.34
C VAL A 3 -7.27 -14.53 11.92
N LEU A 4 -7.44 -13.48 12.71
CA LEU A 4 -6.64 -12.27 12.61
C LEU A 4 -5.28 -12.58 13.23
N THR A 5 -4.34 -13.06 12.41
CA THR A 5 -2.93 -12.92 12.73
C THR A 5 -2.65 -11.42 12.78
N ALA A 6 -2.53 -10.86 13.99
CA ALA A 6 -1.92 -9.56 14.22
C ALA A 6 -0.42 -9.67 13.89
N ASN A 7 -0.12 -9.79 12.60
CA ASN A 7 1.21 -9.54 12.11
C ASN A 7 1.43 -8.04 12.25
N ILE A 8 2.50 -7.65 12.94
CA ILE A 8 3.11 -6.34 12.73
C ILE A 8 3.37 -6.30 11.22
N VAL A 9 2.54 -5.55 10.48
CA VAL A 9 2.82 -5.26 9.08
C VAL A 9 4.06 -4.38 9.13
N GLY A 10 5.22 -5.02 9.08
CA GLY A 10 6.46 -4.36 8.77
C GLY A 10 6.27 -3.80 7.37
N TYR A 11 5.99 -2.51 7.27
CA TYR A 11 6.30 -1.75 6.07
C TYR A 11 7.83 -1.78 5.96
N SER A 12 8.32 -2.86 5.36
CA SER A 12 9.69 -2.98 4.90
C SER A 12 9.79 -2.03 3.71
N TRP A 13 10.29 -0.82 3.96
CA TRP A 13 10.74 0.11 2.93
C TRP A 13 12.02 -0.45 2.30
N SER A 14 11.89 -1.61 1.65
CA SER A 14 12.91 -2.17 0.77
C SER A 14 12.65 -1.61 -0.61
N SER A 15 13.58 -0.82 -1.12
CA SER A 15 13.56 -0.12 -2.42
C SER A 15 13.59 -1.04 -3.67
N LYS A 16 13.08 -2.28 -3.55
CA LYS A 16 12.79 -3.14 -4.69
C LYS A 16 11.29 -3.20 -4.91
N SER A 17 10.85 -2.45 -5.92
CA SER A 17 9.55 -2.61 -6.56
C SER A 17 9.33 -4.07 -6.94
N THR A 18 8.46 -4.76 -6.20
CA THR A 18 7.79 -5.95 -6.73
C THR A 18 6.74 -5.46 -7.71
N GLU A 19 7.11 -5.36 -8.99
CA GLU A 19 6.13 -5.26 -10.08
C GLU A 19 5.19 -6.46 -9.99
N THR A 20 3.97 -6.21 -9.50
CA THR A 20 2.84 -7.10 -9.73
C THR A 20 1.96 -6.41 -10.76
N PRO A 21 1.70 -7.01 -11.94
CA PRO A 21 0.95 -6.34 -12.99
C PRO A 21 -0.51 -6.17 -12.53
N ARG A 22 -0.90 -4.93 -12.24
CA ARG A 22 -2.30 -4.55 -12.08
C ARG A 22 -2.91 -4.51 -13.49
N SER A 23 -3.54 -5.60 -13.90
CA SER A 23 -4.35 -5.64 -15.12
C SER A 23 -5.57 -4.75 -14.93
N SER A 24 -5.45 -3.51 -15.38
CA SER A 24 -6.58 -2.58 -15.52
C SER A 24 -7.00 -2.60 -16.98
N ALA A 25 -7.82 -3.57 -17.36
CA ALA A 25 -8.47 -3.58 -18.66
C ALA A 25 -9.53 -2.47 -18.70
N GLN A 26 -9.14 -1.28 -19.16
CA GLN A 26 -10.09 -0.29 -19.66
C GLN A 26 -10.70 -0.83 -20.95
N HIS A 27 -11.98 -1.22 -20.87
CA HIS A 27 -12.80 -1.42 -22.07
C HIS A 27 -12.93 -0.10 -22.81
N THR A 28 -12.17 0.04 -23.91
CA THR A 28 -12.46 1.04 -24.94
C THR A 28 -13.13 0.33 -26.11
N GLU A 29 -14.35 0.77 -26.37
CA GLU A 29 -15.26 0.34 -27.43
C GLU A 29 -14.60 0.50 -28.82
N ALA A 30 -14.43 -0.61 -29.54
CA ALA A 30 -13.84 -0.61 -30.88
C ALA A 30 -14.92 -0.37 -31.95
N LYS A 31 -14.92 0.82 -32.56
CA LYS A 31 -15.66 1.12 -33.80
C LYS A 31 -14.86 0.59 -35.01
N PRO A 32 -15.46 -0.17 -35.94
CA PRO A 32 -14.71 -0.79 -37.03
C PRO A 32 -14.35 0.24 -38.10
N ARG A 33 -13.06 0.27 -38.48
CA ARG A 33 -12.54 1.01 -39.64
C ARG A 33 -12.48 0.06 -40.84
N ILE A 34 -13.21 0.39 -41.89
CA ILE A 34 -13.08 -0.20 -43.23
C ILE A 34 -11.90 0.49 -43.93
N SER A 35 -10.98 -0.32 -44.47
CA SER A 35 -9.91 0.11 -45.37
C SER A 35 -10.40 0.13 -46.81
N THR A 36 -10.10 1.20 -47.55
CA THR A 36 -9.90 1.13 -49.01
C THR A 36 -8.80 2.09 -49.44
N THR A 37 -7.81 1.49 -50.09
CA THR A 37 -6.64 2.03 -50.81
C THR A 37 -7.03 2.63 -52.15
N THR A 38 -6.37 3.72 -52.55
CA THR A 38 -5.86 4.08 -53.91
C THR A 38 -5.16 5.45 -53.80
N ALA A 39 -3.84 5.56 -53.94
CA ALA A 39 -3.01 5.56 -55.16
C ALA A 39 -2.85 6.96 -55.81
N ASP A 40 -1.58 7.31 -55.97
CA ASP A 40 -0.92 8.14 -57.00
C ASP A 40 -0.67 9.66 -56.81
N ASP A 41 0.65 9.94 -56.83
CA ASP A 41 1.39 10.96 -57.59
C ASP A 41 1.16 12.46 -57.32
N ASN A 42 2.20 13.19 -56.86
CA ASN A 42 3.32 13.65 -57.71
C ASN A 42 4.11 14.82 -57.08
N SER A 43 5.43 14.81 -57.27
CA SER A 43 6.36 15.95 -57.47
C SER A 43 6.53 17.09 -56.42
N THR A 44 7.74 17.16 -55.86
CA THR A 44 8.49 18.37 -55.45
C THR A 44 9.06 19.09 -56.70
N PRO A 45 9.83 20.23 -56.65
CA PRO A 45 10.16 21.20 -55.59
C PRO A 45 10.17 22.68 -56.05
N THR A 46 10.19 23.65 -55.11
CA THR A 46 10.87 24.94 -55.35
C THR A 46 11.46 25.53 -54.07
N ALA A 47 12.75 25.83 -54.15
CA ALA A 47 13.56 26.53 -53.17
C ALA A 47 13.24 28.03 -53.10
N THR A 48 13.47 28.68 -51.96
CA THR A 48 14.15 29.99 -51.87
C THR A 48 14.78 30.14 -50.48
N ALA A 49 16.05 30.55 -50.49
CA ALA A 49 16.96 30.70 -49.37
C ALA A 49 16.80 32.02 -48.60
N SER A 50 17.31 32.05 -47.37
CA SER A 50 18.28 33.02 -46.81
C SER A 50 18.21 32.95 -45.27
N SER A 51 19.18 32.36 -44.58
CA SER A 51 20.48 32.94 -44.17
C SER A 51 20.35 33.82 -42.92
N GLU A 52 20.76 33.30 -41.75
CA GLU A 52 21.97 33.77 -41.04
C GLU A 52 22.17 33.02 -39.70
N ASN A 53 23.40 32.58 -39.50
CA ASN A 53 23.96 32.00 -38.27
C ASN A 53 23.97 33.02 -37.13
N SER A 54 23.78 32.56 -35.90
CA SER A 54 24.71 32.89 -34.81
C SER A 54 24.72 31.80 -33.75
N ALA A 55 25.95 31.49 -33.37
CA ALA A 55 26.36 30.34 -32.59
C ALA A 55 26.02 30.49 -31.09
N SER A 56 25.97 29.33 -30.45
CA SER A 56 26.45 29.07 -29.09
C SER A 56 25.92 29.98 -27.98
N HIS A 57 24.97 29.46 -27.21
CA HIS A 57 25.19 29.36 -25.77
C HIS A 57 24.74 27.99 -25.26
N SER A 58 25.77 27.20 -24.95
CA SER A 58 25.77 26.08 -24.04
C SER A 58 24.96 26.37 -22.76
N ASN A 59 23.80 25.75 -22.62
CA ASN A 59 23.13 25.57 -21.33
C ASN A 59 23.15 24.09 -20.95
N GLN A 60 24.36 23.51 -20.92
CA GLN A 60 24.59 22.11 -20.56
C GLN A 60 25.42 21.98 -19.27
N ALA A 61 25.43 23.00 -18.41
CA ALA A 61 26.25 23.02 -17.18
C ALA A 61 25.51 23.48 -15.90
N GLN A 62 24.17 23.61 -15.92
CA GLN A 62 23.39 24.02 -14.75
C GLN A 62 22.11 23.18 -14.62
N ALA A 63 22.28 21.89 -14.39
CA ALA A 63 21.23 21.04 -13.84
C ALA A 63 21.88 20.09 -12.83
N GLY A 64 21.68 20.42 -11.54
CA GLY A 64 21.93 19.54 -10.41
C GLY A 64 23.36 19.52 -9.87
N ALA A 65 23.87 20.60 -9.30
CA ALA A 65 24.65 20.40 -8.08
C ALA A 65 23.60 20.26 -6.97
N LEU A 66 23.70 19.22 -6.14
CA LEU A 66 22.93 19.20 -4.89
C LEU A 66 23.37 20.43 -4.10
N ASP A 67 22.47 21.39 -3.90
CA ASP A 67 22.74 22.53 -3.05
C ASP A 67 22.77 22.02 -1.62
N GLY A 68 23.96 21.92 -1.03
CA GLY A 68 24.13 21.30 0.27
C GLY A 68 23.46 22.07 1.39
N LYS A 69 23.13 23.35 1.17
CA LYS A 69 22.28 24.11 2.07
C LYS A 69 20.82 23.63 2.04
N ILE A 70 20.28 23.36 0.85
CA ILE A 70 18.91 22.81 0.70
C ILE A 70 18.85 21.42 1.32
N LEU A 71 19.85 20.58 1.08
CA LEU A 71 19.94 19.27 1.71
C LEU A 71 20.01 19.36 3.24
N ALA A 72 20.78 20.30 3.78
CA ALA A 72 20.86 20.53 5.22
C ALA A 72 19.53 20.96 5.83
N GLU A 73 18.82 21.87 5.17
CA GLU A 73 17.49 22.31 5.58
C GLU A 73 16.53 21.11 5.56
N ASN A 74 16.45 20.37 4.46
CA ASN A 74 15.59 19.19 4.31
C ASN A 74 15.90 18.10 5.35
N LEU A 75 17.17 17.75 5.58
CA LEU A 75 17.53 16.73 6.57
C LEU A 75 17.12 17.14 7.99
N SER A 76 17.18 18.43 8.31
CA SER A 76 16.82 18.92 9.64
C SER A 76 15.31 19.08 9.86
N GLU A 77 14.55 19.38 8.81
CA GLU A 77 13.11 19.66 8.89
C GLU A 77 12.25 18.43 8.59
N PHE A 78 12.73 17.49 7.77
CA PHE A 78 11.97 16.30 7.43
C PHE A 78 12.02 15.25 8.54
N GLU A 79 10.94 14.48 8.59
CA GLU A 79 10.80 13.34 9.48
C GLU A 79 10.23 12.15 8.69
N GLY A 80 10.35 10.96 9.28
CA GLY A 80 9.68 9.78 8.77
C GLY A 80 10.04 9.45 7.33
N LYS A 81 9.01 9.19 6.52
CA LYS A 81 9.15 8.84 5.11
C LYS A 81 9.86 9.92 4.30
N ALA A 82 9.54 11.20 4.53
CA ALA A 82 10.15 12.30 3.78
C ALA A 82 11.67 12.36 4.00
N LEU A 83 12.12 12.10 5.22
CA LEU A 83 13.54 12.05 5.55
C LEU A 83 14.24 10.85 4.88
N PHE A 84 13.62 9.66 4.89
CA PHE A 84 14.13 8.51 4.15
C PHE A 84 14.21 8.77 2.64
N ASP A 85 13.18 9.38 2.06
CA ASP A 85 13.16 9.73 0.63
C ASP A 85 14.29 10.69 0.26
N GLU A 86 14.63 11.65 1.14
CA GLU A 86 15.74 12.59 0.92
C GLU A 86 17.10 11.87 0.98
N LEU A 87 17.31 11.00 1.97
CA LEU A 87 18.53 10.18 2.10
C LEU A 87 18.71 9.24 0.91
N ASP A 88 17.66 8.52 0.52
CA ASP A 88 17.64 7.65 -0.66
C ASP A 88 17.87 8.46 -1.95
N GLY A 89 17.25 9.63 -2.05
CA GLY A 89 17.38 10.54 -3.17
C GLY A 89 18.82 10.99 -3.39
N PHE A 90 19.50 11.42 -2.33
CA PHE A 90 20.91 11.79 -2.36
C PHE A 90 21.79 10.64 -2.90
N TRP A 91 21.68 9.46 -2.29
CA TRP A 91 22.53 8.32 -2.64
C TRP A 91 22.24 7.79 -4.03
N LYS A 92 20.97 7.72 -4.43
CA LYS A 92 20.57 7.31 -5.78
C LYS A 92 21.14 8.26 -6.83
N LEU A 93 21.09 9.57 -6.59
CA LEU A 93 21.61 10.56 -7.54
C LEU A 93 23.13 10.49 -7.67
N CYS A 94 23.86 10.43 -6.55
CA CYS A 94 25.31 10.43 -6.59
C CYS A 94 25.88 9.12 -7.17
N GLN A 95 25.22 7.98 -6.91
CA GLN A 95 25.60 6.69 -7.49
C GLN A 95 25.39 6.67 -9.00
N GLN A 96 24.31 7.27 -9.49
CA GLN A 96 24.07 7.40 -10.94
C GLN A 96 25.14 8.24 -11.64
N ARG A 97 25.79 9.15 -10.92
CA ARG A 97 26.78 10.10 -11.45
C ARG A 97 28.22 9.72 -11.15
N ASP A 98 28.42 8.66 -10.37
CA ASP A 98 29.73 8.20 -9.89
C ASP A 98 30.52 9.31 -9.15
N ASP A 99 29.82 10.16 -8.40
CA ASP A 99 30.40 11.35 -7.74
C ASP A 99 30.14 11.42 -6.22
N CYS A 100 29.66 10.34 -5.58
CA CYS A 100 29.30 10.33 -4.14
C CYS A 100 30.41 10.82 -3.21
N THR A 101 31.67 10.44 -3.46
CA THR A 101 32.81 10.87 -2.63
C THR A 101 33.02 12.38 -2.72
N GLU A 102 32.85 12.96 -3.91
CA GLU A 102 32.98 14.40 -4.12
C GLU A 102 31.81 15.16 -3.48
N GLN A 103 30.58 14.67 -3.64
CA GLN A 103 29.40 15.27 -3.03
C GLN A 103 29.49 15.25 -1.50
N LEU A 104 29.85 14.13 -0.89
CA LEU A 104 30.05 14.04 0.56
C LEU A 104 31.18 14.98 1.03
N ALA A 105 32.29 15.08 0.31
CA ALA A 105 33.39 15.97 0.69
C ALA A 105 32.96 17.44 0.73
N ARG A 106 32.09 17.87 -0.19
CA ARG A 106 31.52 19.23 -0.20
C ARG A 106 30.58 19.46 0.98
N LEU A 107 29.73 18.49 1.28
CA LEU A 107 28.72 18.58 2.34
C LEU A 107 29.30 18.57 3.75
N LYS A 108 30.53 18.09 3.95
CA LYS A 108 31.17 17.98 5.26
C LYS A 108 31.25 19.28 6.04
N SER A 109 31.40 20.43 5.35
CA SER A 109 31.43 21.74 6.00
C SER A 109 30.06 22.45 6.03
N GLU A 110 29.08 21.92 5.31
CA GLU A 110 27.75 22.54 5.15
C GLU A 110 26.72 21.91 6.09
N LEU A 111 26.92 20.64 6.48
CA LEU A 111 26.04 19.90 7.37
C LEU A 111 26.54 19.92 8.84
N PRO A 112 25.62 19.98 9.83
CA PRO A 112 25.95 19.63 11.20
C PRO A 112 26.48 18.20 11.32
N SER A 113 27.37 17.93 12.27
CA SER A 113 28.08 16.63 12.39
C SER A 113 27.15 15.43 12.39
N ILE A 114 26.06 15.47 13.17
CA ILE A 114 25.12 14.35 13.31
C ILE A 114 24.41 14.02 11.99
N TRP A 115 24.06 15.04 11.21
CA TRP A 115 23.42 14.86 9.90
C TRP A 115 24.41 14.41 8.84
N PHE A 116 25.65 14.91 8.90
CA PHE A 116 26.71 14.45 8.02
C PHE A 116 27.06 12.97 8.27
N GLU A 117 27.17 12.56 9.53
CA GLU A 117 27.43 11.17 9.93
C GLU A 117 26.30 10.25 9.47
N LEU A 118 25.04 10.63 9.72
CA LEU A 118 23.88 9.88 9.19
C LEU A 118 23.96 9.73 7.67
N LEU A 119 24.16 10.84 6.94
CA LEU A 119 24.19 10.82 5.47
C LEU A 119 25.33 9.95 4.94
N SER A 120 26.52 10.07 5.52
CA SER A 120 27.72 9.31 5.16
C SER A 120 27.53 7.81 5.40
N ASP A 121 26.98 7.45 6.55
CA ASP A 121 26.89 6.05 6.99
C ASP A 121 25.58 5.38 6.54
N TYR A 122 24.62 6.16 6.00
CA TYR A 122 23.30 5.72 5.58
C TYR A 122 23.26 4.40 4.79
N PRO A 123 24.11 4.16 3.77
CA PRO A 123 24.06 2.90 3.03
C PRO A 123 24.36 1.68 3.90
N GLN A 124 25.32 1.81 4.83
CA GLN A 124 25.66 0.75 5.76
C GLN A 124 24.58 0.59 6.83
N LEU A 125 24.12 1.70 7.42
CA LEU A 125 23.03 1.71 8.40
C LEU A 125 21.74 1.09 7.85
N SER A 126 21.43 1.34 6.57
CA SER A 126 20.27 0.75 5.89
C SER A 126 20.38 -0.78 5.79
N VAL A 127 21.57 -1.29 5.46
CA VAL A 127 21.83 -2.75 5.43
C VAL A 127 21.77 -3.34 6.84
N ASP A 128 22.40 -2.68 7.81
CA ASP A 128 22.41 -3.14 9.21
C ASP A 128 20.99 -3.14 9.80
N TRP A 129 20.17 -2.15 9.44
CA TRP A 129 18.77 -2.09 9.84
C TRP A 129 17.94 -3.22 9.24
N GLN A 130 18.11 -3.53 7.96
CA GLN A 130 17.42 -4.67 7.33
C GLN A 130 17.76 -6.00 8.04
N LEU A 131 19.04 -6.18 8.40
CA LEU A 131 19.48 -7.34 9.15
C LEU A 131 18.88 -7.36 10.56
N ALA A 132 18.98 -6.25 11.30
CA ALA A 132 18.43 -6.11 12.64
C ALA A 132 16.92 -6.41 12.64
N GLN A 133 16.16 -5.79 11.73
CA GLN A 133 14.72 -5.98 11.59
C GLN A 133 14.35 -7.45 11.35
N SER A 134 15.12 -8.16 10.52
CA SER A 134 14.86 -9.58 10.22
C SER A 134 15.11 -10.53 11.40
N THR A 135 15.81 -10.06 12.43
CA THR A 135 16.24 -10.87 13.58
C THR A 135 15.57 -10.46 14.89
N ILE A 136 14.66 -9.48 14.88
CA ILE A 136 13.92 -9.06 16.08
C ILE A 136 13.06 -10.23 16.56
N PRO A 137 13.27 -10.74 17.80
CA PRO A 137 12.57 -11.91 18.32
C PRO A 137 11.14 -11.63 18.80
N LEU A 138 10.29 -11.11 17.91
CA LEU A 138 8.90 -10.71 18.22
C LEU A 138 8.02 -11.88 18.69
N GLU A 139 8.28 -13.09 18.18
CA GLU A 139 7.49 -14.29 18.50
C GLU A 139 7.59 -14.71 19.97
N SER A 140 8.71 -14.40 20.63
CA SER A 140 8.92 -14.73 22.05
C SER A 140 8.29 -13.73 23.02
N ILE A 141 7.69 -12.65 22.53
CA ILE A 141 7.15 -11.56 23.34
C ILE A 141 5.63 -11.64 23.36
N SER A 142 5.05 -11.61 24.57
CA SER A 142 3.62 -11.85 24.78
C SER A 142 2.74 -10.62 24.55
N THR A 143 3.24 -9.41 24.84
CA THR A 143 2.44 -8.19 24.78
C THR A 143 2.76 -7.38 23.53
N LEU A 144 1.82 -6.54 23.10
CA LEU A 144 2.04 -5.65 21.95
C LEU A 144 3.00 -4.51 22.34
N GLU A 145 2.85 -4.02 23.56
CA GLU A 145 3.64 -2.95 24.17
C GLU A 145 5.13 -3.32 24.18
N ASP A 146 5.47 -4.53 24.64
CA ASP A 146 6.87 -5.00 24.69
C ASP A 146 7.43 -5.22 23.28
N ARG A 147 6.60 -5.67 22.32
CA ARG A 147 7.00 -5.82 20.92
C ARG A 147 7.33 -4.48 20.28
N VAL A 148 6.49 -3.46 20.52
CA VAL A 148 6.71 -2.08 20.06
C VAL A 148 7.97 -1.50 20.71
N ALA A 149 8.15 -1.67 22.01
CA ALA A 149 9.32 -1.19 22.73
C ALA A 149 10.62 -1.82 22.19
N LEU A 150 10.64 -3.13 21.95
CA LEU A 150 11.81 -3.80 21.39
C LEU A 150 12.11 -3.32 19.96
N PHE A 151 11.08 -3.10 19.15
CA PHE A 151 11.24 -2.56 17.80
C PHE A 151 11.90 -1.18 17.83
N LYS A 152 11.38 -0.26 18.64
CA LYS A 152 11.92 1.10 18.82
C LYS A 152 13.36 1.07 19.36
N GLN A 153 13.63 0.19 20.33
CA GLN A 153 14.98 -0.01 20.85
C GLN A 153 15.95 -0.50 19.77
N SER A 154 15.52 -1.45 18.93
CA SER A 154 16.33 -1.96 17.83
C SER A 154 16.65 -0.86 16.81
N ALA A 155 15.67 -0.02 16.49
CA ALA A 155 15.88 1.14 15.61
C ALA A 155 16.89 2.12 16.23
N GLN A 156 16.78 2.42 17.52
CA GLN A 156 17.74 3.28 18.23
C GLN A 156 19.16 2.70 18.29
N GLN A 157 19.31 1.37 18.38
CA GLN A 157 20.62 0.70 18.36
C GLN A 157 21.33 0.86 17.01
N VAL A 158 20.59 0.85 15.90
CA VAL A 158 21.17 1.00 14.56
C VAL A 158 21.34 2.48 14.19
N TRP A 159 20.27 3.26 14.32
CA TRP A 159 20.20 4.64 13.82
C TRP A 159 20.59 5.71 14.84
N GLY A 160 20.87 5.31 16.08
CA GLY A 160 21.28 6.21 17.15
C GLY A 160 20.20 7.22 17.55
N GLU A 161 20.62 8.44 17.88
CA GLU A 161 19.74 9.51 18.39
C GLU A 161 18.70 9.97 17.36
N LEU A 162 19.00 9.85 16.06
CA LEU A 162 18.10 10.25 14.98
C LEU A 162 17.00 9.22 14.68
N ALA A 163 16.98 8.07 15.36
CA ALA A 163 15.97 7.04 15.16
C ALA A 163 14.54 7.58 15.34
N HIS A 164 14.31 8.45 16.32
CA HIS A 164 12.98 9.04 16.54
C HIS A 164 12.52 9.93 15.39
N GLN A 165 13.43 10.64 14.74
CA GLN A 165 13.12 11.51 13.61
C GLN A 165 12.96 10.70 12.32
N LEU A 166 13.86 9.73 12.08
CA LEU A 166 13.80 8.83 10.93
C LEU A 166 12.53 7.98 10.92
N PHE A 167 12.12 7.49 12.08
CA PHE A 167 10.96 6.61 12.21
C PHE A 167 9.72 7.33 12.75
N ALA A 168 9.67 8.66 12.70
CA ALA A 168 8.57 9.45 13.28
C ALA A 168 7.19 8.92 12.88
N ASP A 169 6.94 8.73 11.57
CA ASP A 169 5.67 8.19 11.07
C ASP A 169 5.35 6.80 11.62
N GLN A 170 6.34 5.91 11.61
CA GLN A 170 6.15 4.53 12.04
C GLN A 170 5.97 4.43 13.55
N PHE A 171 6.70 5.23 14.32
CA PHE A 171 6.59 5.28 15.77
C PHE A 171 5.25 5.89 16.18
N ALA A 172 4.80 6.96 15.52
CA ALA A 172 3.48 7.54 15.71
C ALA A 172 2.38 6.51 15.44
N HIS A 173 2.47 5.75 14.35
CA HIS A 173 1.52 4.66 14.08
C HIS A 173 1.52 3.56 15.16
N LEU A 174 2.69 3.15 15.63
CA LEU A 174 2.80 2.12 16.67
C LEU A 174 2.22 2.61 17.99
N ASP A 175 2.56 3.83 18.39
CA ASP A 175 2.04 4.45 19.62
C ASP A 175 0.54 4.65 19.55
N PHE A 176 0.03 5.17 18.43
CA PHE A 176 -1.42 5.26 18.21
C PHE A 176 -2.09 3.89 18.31
N THR A 177 -1.47 2.83 17.79
CA THR A 177 -2.02 1.48 17.88
C THR A 177 -2.10 1.00 19.33
N LEU A 178 -1.11 1.33 20.17
CA LEU A 178 -1.14 1.03 21.59
C LEU A 178 -2.26 1.80 22.30
N ASP A 179 -2.38 3.09 22.05
CA ASP A 179 -3.42 3.93 22.66
C ASP A 179 -4.81 3.49 22.20
N ALA A 180 -4.98 3.22 20.90
CA ALA A 180 -6.23 2.72 20.34
C ALA A 180 -6.61 1.33 20.86
N ASN A 181 -5.66 0.55 21.37
CA ASN A 181 -5.93 -0.76 21.97
C ASN A 181 -6.85 -0.65 23.20
N THR A 182 -6.82 0.50 23.90
CA THR A 182 -7.73 0.79 25.03
C THR A 182 -9.20 0.83 24.60
N LEU A 183 -9.49 1.10 23.32
CA LEU A 183 -10.86 1.07 22.80
C LEU A 183 -11.52 -0.31 22.91
N LYS A 184 -10.72 -1.39 23.03
CA LYS A 184 -11.23 -2.75 23.22
C LYS A 184 -11.87 -2.99 24.59
N GLU A 185 -11.56 -2.15 25.56
CA GLU A 185 -12.10 -2.24 26.92
C GLU A 185 -13.42 -1.47 27.06
N ASN A 186 -13.78 -0.67 26.06
CA ASN A 186 -14.98 0.15 26.08
C ASN A 186 -16.24 -0.67 25.79
N GLU A 187 -17.34 -0.22 26.38
CA GLU A 187 -18.66 -0.64 25.94
C GLU A 187 -19.00 -0.01 24.59
N ALA A 188 -19.82 -0.69 23.79
CA ALA A 188 -20.19 -0.24 22.45
C ALA A 188 -20.78 1.18 22.43
N SER A 189 -21.63 1.52 23.40
CA SER A 189 -22.25 2.84 23.54
C SER A 189 -21.27 3.98 23.86
N GLN A 190 -20.05 3.66 24.29
CA GLN A 190 -19.01 4.63 24.61
C GLN A 190 -17.99 4.79 23.47
N PHE A 191 -18.01 3.89 22.47
CA PHE A 191 -16.99 3.80 21.44
C PHE A 191 -16.74 5.14 20.73
N LEU A 192 -17.80 5.80 20.25
CA LEU A 192 -17.68 7.07 19.52
C LEU A 192 -17.01 8.15 20.37
N ALA A 193 -17.43 8.30 21.63
CA ALA A 193 -16.88 9.31 22.53
C ALA A 193 -15.41 9.04 22.85
N SER A 194 -15.06 7.78 23.14
CA SER A 194 -13.67 7.40 23.40
C SER A 194 -12.78 7.57 22.17
N TYR A 195 -13.29 7.23 20.99
CA TYR A 195 -12.58 7.45 19.72
C TYR A 195 -12.34 8.94 19.45
N GLN A 196 -13.31 9.80 19.69
CA GLN A 196 -13.15 11.25 19.58
C GLN A 196 -12.13 11.79 20.59
N GLY A 197 -12.09 11.23 21.80
CA GLY A 197 -11.04 11.54 22.79
C GLY A 197 -9.66 11.18 22.26
N LEU A 198 -9.50 9.95 21.74
CA LEU A 198 -8.24 9.48 21.14
C LEU A 198 -7.79 10.37 19.97
N LEU A 199 -8.68 10.74 19.06
CA LEU A 199 -8.34 11.66 17.97
C LEU A 199 -7.93 13.05 18.46
N SER A 200 -8.47 13.50 19.59
CA SER A 200 -8.12 14.79 20.18
C SER A 200 -6.71 14.76 20.79
N GLU A 201 -6.33 13.65 21.40
CA GLU A 201 -4.95 13.42 21.88
C GLU A 201 -3.95 13.39 20.72
N TRP A 202 -4.36 12.84 19.58
CA TRP A 202 -3.54 12.66 18.39
C TRP A 202 -3.72 13.75 17.31
N GLN A 203 -4.33 14.89 17.64
CA GLN A 203 -4.72 15.92 16.68
C GLN A 203 -3.56 16.52 15.85
N ASN A 204 -2.33 16.44 16.35
CA ASN A 204 -1.13 16.96 15.67
C ASN A 204 -0.49 15.94 14.71
N ASN A 205 -1.02 14.72 14.64
CA ASN A 205 -0.51 13.62 13.81
C ASN A 205 -1.59 13.08 12.87
N THR A 206 -2.63 13.87 12.57
CA THR A 206 -3.76 13.43 11.74
C THR A 206 -3.34 12.97 10.35
N ASP A 207 -2.31 13.60 9.79
CA ASP A 207 -1.82 13.32 8.44
C ASP A 207 -1.15 11.93 8.42
N THR A 208 -0.26 11.67 9.37
CA THR A 208 0.37 10.36 9.59
C THR A 208 -0.67 9.27 9.82
N LEU A 209 -1.70 9.55 10.61
CA LEU A 209 -2.76 8.58 10.92
C LEU A 209 -3.81 8.44 9.82
N ASN A 210 -3.69 9.18 8.71
CA ASN A 210 -4.69 9.24 7.64
C ASN A 210 -6.09 9.55 8.21
N ALA A 211 -6.19 10.63 9.00
CA ALA A 211 -7.35 11.04 9.79
C ALA A 211 -7.68 12.53 9.64
N GLU A 212 -7.27 13.17 8.53
CA GLU A 212 -7.49 14.61 8.30
C GLU A 212 -8.94 14.94 7.96
N THR A 213 -9.52 14.18 7.04
CA THR A 213 -10.89 14.37 6.57
C THR A 213 -11.90 13.59 7.40
N GLN A 214 -13.17 13.99 7.37
CA GLN A 214 -14.22 13.27 8.10
C GLN A 214 -14.39 11.82 7.60
N LEU A 215 -14.27 11.60 6.28
CA LEU A 215 -14.29 10.25 5.70
C LEU A 215 -13.14 9.38 6.21
N GLN A 216 -11.92 9.93 6.24
CA GLN A 216 -10.75 9.25 6.81
C GLN A 216 -10.93 8.91 8.29
N LYS A 217 -11.47 9.85 9.08
CA LYS A 217 -11.82 9.59 10.49
C LYS A 217 -12.85 8.48 10.63
N TYR A 218 -13.84 8.41 9.74
CA TYR A 218 -14.79 7.30 9.70
C TYR A 218 -14.10 5.96 9.40
N GLU A 219 -13.28 5.91 8.35
CA GLU A 219 -12.58 4.67 7.95
C GLU A 219 -11.64 4.16 9.05
N LEU A 220 -10.88 5.07 9.67
CA LEU A 220 -10.04 4.76 10.81
C LEU A 220 -10.88 4.21 11.98
N ALA A 221 -11.97 4.89 12.34
CA ALA A 221 -12.86 4.44 13.41
C ALA A 221 -13.40 3.02 13.17
N VAL A 222 -13.88 2.75 11.95
CA VAL A 222 -14.40 1.43 11.56
C VAL A 222 -13.32 0.36 11.68
N SER A 223 -12.07 0.67 11.35
CA SER A 223 -10.95 -0.27 11.48
C SER A 223 -10.61 -0.62 12.94
N LEU A 224 -10.97 0.26 13.88
CA LEU A 224 -10.69 0.12 15.32
C LEU A 224 -11.85 -0.49 16.11
N ILE A 225 -13.00 -0.78 15.47
CA ILE A 225 -14.14 -1.39 16.15
C ILE A 225 -13.73 -2.76 16.71
N PRO A 226 -13.89 -3.02 18.02
CA PRO A 226 -13.49 -4.28 18.62
C PRO A 226 -14.22 -5.47 18.02
N SER A 227 -13.45 -6.49 17.61
CA SER A 227 -14.02 -7.75 17.09
C SER A 227 -14.84 -8.56 18.12
N SER A 228 -14.75 -8.20 19.41
CA SER A 228 -15.53 -8.78 20.50
C SER A 228 -16.98 -8.30 20.54
N TYR A 229 -17.31 -7.19 19.87
CA TYR A 229 -18.66 -6.64 19.84
C TYR A 229 -19.65 -7.59 19.19
N SER A 230 -20.88 -7.62 19.71
CA SER A 230 -21.95 -8.39 19.09
C SER A 230 -22.38 -7.78 17.74
N PRO A 231 -23.03 -8.54 16.85
CA PRO A 231 -23.54 -7.98 15.59
C PRO A 231 -24.46 -6.77 15.77
N ALA A 232 -25.26 -6.73 16.85
CA ALA A 232 -26.13 -5.60 17.15
C ALA A 232 -25.32 -4.35 17.55
N ASP A 233 -24.30 -4.55 18.38
CA ASP A 233 -23.39 -3.48 18.80
C ASP A 233 -22.61 -2.91 17.61
N LEU A 234 -22.11 -3.79 16.72
CA LEU A 234 -21.42 -3.38 15.49
C LEU A 234 -22.31 -2.47 14.61
N VAL A 235 -23.59 -2.83 14.45
CA VAL A 235 -24.55 -2.02 13.68
C VAL A 235 -24.77 -0.67 14.36
N SER A 236 -24.98 -0.66 15.68
CA SER A 236 -25.18 0.59 16.45
C SER A 236 -23.97 1.51 16.33
N VAL A 237 -22.76 1.01 16.60
CA VAL A 237 -21.52 1.79 16.56
C VAL A 237 -21.26 2.33 15.16
N LYS A 238 -21.48 1.52 14.12
CA LYS A 238 -21.36 2.01 12.74
C LYS A 238 -22.36 3.11 12.44
N ALA A 239 -23.61 3.01 12.90
CA ALA A 239 -24.60 4.06 12.70
C ALA A 239 -24.17 5.38 13.37
N ASP A 240 -23.72 5.32 14.62
CA ASP A 240 -23.21 6.48 15.35
C ASP A 240 -22.01 7.12 14.64
N LEU A 241 -21.08 6.31 14.11
CA LEU A 241 -19.92 6.77 13.34
C LEU A 241 -20.34 7.40 12.00
N GLN A 242 -21.31 6.82 11.29
CA GLN A 242 -21.82 7.37 10.04
C GLN A 242 -22.45 8.74 10.26
N GLU A 243 -23.29 8.87 11.30
CA GLU A 243 -23.92 10.15 11.66
C GLU A 243 -22.88 11.21 12.04
N ALA A 244 -21.81 10.83 12.73
CA ALA A 244 -20.78 11.76 13.17
C ALA A 244 -19.86 12.26 12.05
N TYR A 245 -19.57 11.42 11.06
CA TYR A 245 -18.44 11.64 10.15
C TYR A 245 -18.79 11.64 8.65
N LEU A 246 -19.94 11.11 8.25
CA LEU A 246 -20.28 11.01 6.84
C LEU A 246 -21.37 11.98 6.45
N ASP A 247 -21.27 12.50 5.22
CA ASP A 247 -22.42 13.12 4.57
C ASP A 247 -23.38 12.06 4.01
N GLU A 248 -24.59 12.49 3.63
CA GLU A 248 -25.64 11.60 3.12
C GLU A 248 -25.22 10.82 1.87
N THR A 249 -24.40 11.44 0.99
CA THR A 249 -23.92 10.79 -0.24
C THR A 249 -22.91 9.70 0.10
N GLN A 250 -21.97 9.98 1.01
CA GLN A 250 -20.99 9.02 1.49
C GLN A 250 -21.65 7.86 2.22
N ALA A 251 -22.57 8.13 3.14
CA ALA A 251 -23.32 7.11 3.87
C ALA A 251 -24.10 6.19 2.93
N SER A 252 -24.80 6.76 1.94
CA SER A 252 -25.55 6.00 0.93
C SER A 252 -24.63 5.11 0.07
N ASN A 253 -23.50 5.65 -0.39
CA ASN A 253 -22.52 4.88 -1.17
C ASN A 253 -21.93 3.71 -0.38
N ILE A 254 -21.62 3.92 0.91
CA ILE A 254 -21.11 2.87 1.79
C ILE A 254 -22.16 1.79 2.00
N ALA A 255 -23.41 2.17 2.30
CA ALA A 255 -24.51 1.21 2.48
C ALA A 255 -24.74 0.37 1.21
N ALA A 256 -24.73 0.99 0.03
CA ALA A 256 -24.86 0.28 -1.25
C ALA A 256 -23.71 -0.73 -1.46
N ARG A 257 -22.48 -0.34 -1.11
CA ARG A 257 -21.31 -1.23 -1.19
C ARG A 257 -21.38 -2.39 -0.20
N GLU A 258 -21.79 -2.15 1.04
CA GLU A 258 -21.99 -3.21 2.05
C GLU A 258 -23.05 -4.22 1.58
N GLN A 259 -24.14 -3.73 0.98
CA GLN A 259 -25.16 -4.60 0.37
C GLN A 259 -24.59 -5.41 -0.80
N GLN A 260 -23.80 -4.80 -1.68
CA GLN A 260 -23.14 -5.49 -2.78
C GLN A 260 -22.20 -6.60 -2.28
N VAL A 261 -21.41 -6.33 -1.23
CA VAL A 261 -20.50 -7.33 -0.63
C VAL A 261 -21.30 -8.49 -0.03
N ALA A 262 -22.40 -8.21 0.68
CA ALA A 262 -23.26 -9.25 1.23
C ALA A 262 -23.86 -10.14 0.12
N GLN A 263 -24.29 -9.54 -1.00
CA GLN A 263 -24.77 -10.29 -2.17
C GLN A 263 -23.66 -11.15 -2.78
N GLN A 264 -22.45 -10.61 -2.93
CA GLN A 264 -21.30 -11.36 -3.45
C GLN A 264 -20.96 -12.56 -2.54
N GLN A 265 -20.98 -12.38 -1.22
CA GLN A 265 -20.75 -13.47 -0.27
C GLN A 265 -21.79 -14.57 -0.43
N GLN A 266 -23.07 -14.21 -0.58
CA GLN A 266 -24.14 -15.17 -0.83
C GLN A 266 -23.95 -15.92 -2.16
N THR A 267 -23.53 -15.21 -3.21
CA THR A 267 -23.20 -15.81 -4.51
C THR A 267 -22.05 -16.82 -4.39
N VAL A 268 -20.99 -16.48 -3.64
CA VAL A 268 -19.86 -17.40 -3.39
C VAL A 268 -20.29 -18.64 -2.60
N MET A 269 -21.12 -18.47 -1.56
CA MET A 269 -21.65 -19.60 -0.80
C MET A 269 -22.48 -20.54 -1.68
N SER A 270 -23.39 -19.97 -2.47
CA SER A 270 -24.24 -20.72 -3.42
C SER A 270 -23.40 -21.43 -4.49
N TYR A 271 -22.34 -20.79 -4.99
CA TYR A 271 -21.40 -21.40 -5.92
C TYR A 271 -20.75 -22.65 -5.32
N HIS A 272 -20.24 -22.56 -4.09
CA HIS A 272 -19.59 -23.69 -3.43
C HIS A 272 -20.57 -24.84 -3.17
N GLU A 273 -21.78 -24.55 -2.68
CA GLU A 273 -22.81 -25.56 -2.46
C GLU A 273 -23.17 -26.31 -3.75
N GLN A 274 -23.42 -25.58 -4.84
CA GLN A 274 -23.77 -26.19 -6.13
C GLN A 274 -22.60 -26.93 -6.76
N LEU A 275 -21.37 -26.42 -6.61
CA LEU A 275 -20.16 -27.09 -7.08
C LEU A 275 -19.96 -28.43 -6.35
N ASP A 276 -20.16 -28.47 -5.04
CA ASP A 276 -20.02 -29.70 -4.25
C ASP A 276 -21.09 -30.73 -4.63
N HIS A 277 -22.32 -30.29 -4.89
CA HIS A 277 -23.37 -31.16 -5.43
C HIS A 277 -22.99 -31.74 -6.81
N LEU A 278 -22.44 -30.91 -7.71
CA LEU A 278 -21.95 -31.37 -9.01
C LEU A 278 -20.84 -32.41 -8.85
N LYS A 279 -19.85 -32.15 -7.98
CA LYS A 279 -18.76 -33.09 -7.72
C LYS A 279 -19.26 -34.43 -7.20
N ALA A 280 -20.19 -34.43 -6.23
CA ALA A 280 -20.80 -35.65 -5.72
C ALA A 280 -21.55 -36.42 -6.83
N THR A 281 -22.21 -35.70 -7.74
CA THR A 281 -22.87 -36.31 -8.91
C THR A 281 -21.84 -36.96 -9.85
N LEU A 282 -20.73 -36.26 -10.14
CA LEU A 282 -19.65 -36.78 -10.97
C LEU A 282 -19.01 -38.02 -10.34
N ASP A 283 -18.73 -38.01 -9.03
CA ASP A 283 -18.16 -39.18 -8.33
C ASP A 283 -19.08 -40.41 -8.40
N SER A 284 -20.39 -40.19 -8.28
CA SER A 284 -21.40 -41.25 -8.47
C SER A 284 -21.40 -41.78 -9.91
N GLN A 285 -21.31 -40.89 -10.91
CA GLN A 285 -21.23 -41.28 -12.32
C GLN A 285 -19.93 -42.02 -12.66
N ARG A 286 -18.80 -41.64 -12.05
CA ARG A 286 -17.52 -42.34 -12.18
C ARG A 286 -17.63 -43.80 -11.74
N SER A 287 -18.35 -44.03 -10.64
CA SER A 287 -18.53 -45.36 -10.05
C SER A 287 -19.62 -46.18 -10.75
N SER A 288 -20.38 -45.59 -11.68
CA SER A 288 -21.50 -46.22 -12.36
C SER A 288 -21.38 -46.11 -13.88
N SER A 289 -22.03 -45.12 -14.50
CA SER A 289 -22.14 -44.93 -15.96
C SER A 289 -20.79 -44.83 -16.69
N TYR A 290 -19.75 -44.39 -15.99
CA TYR A 290 -18.40 -44.22 -16.54
C TYR A 290 -17.34 -45.09 -15.86
N ALA A 291 -17.75 -46.20 -15.22
CA ALA A 291 -16.83 -47.12 -14.53
C ALA A 291 -15.82 -47.78 -15.47
N THR A 292 -16.18 -47.97 -16.75
CA THR A 292 -15.32 -48.59 -17.77
C THR A 292 -14.43 -47.58 -18.50
N TRP A 293 -14.59 -46.27 -18.25
CA TRP A 293 -13.78 -45.25 -18.91
C TRP A 293 -12.35 -45.25 -18.40
N THR A 294 -11.41 -45.01 -19.32
CA THR A 294 -10.01 -44.75 -18.95
C THR A 294 -9.93 -43.51 -18.07
N GLN A 295 -8.88 -43.43 -17.24
CA GLN A 295 -8.67 -42.28 -16.37
C GLN A 295 -8.57 -40.97 -17.17
N GLN A 296 -7.95 -40.99 -18.35
CA GLN A 296 -7.81 -39.82 -19.21
C GLN A 296 -9.16 -39.31 -19.73
N ASN A 297 -10.05 -40.21 -20.18
CA ASN A 297 -11.38 -39.80 -20.66
C ASN A 297 -12.24 -39.26 -19.52
N TRP A 298 -12.13 -39.87 -18.33
CA TRP A 298 -12.82 -39.39 -17.14
C TRP A 298 -12.37 -37.99 -16.72
N GLU A 299 -11.05 -37.77 -16.62
CA GLU A 299 -10.51 -36.47 -16.22
C GLU A 299 -10.91 -35.36 -17.21
N SER A 300 -10.84 -35.65 -18.52
CA SER A 300 -11.26 -34.69 -19.54
C SER A 300 -12.74 -34.32 -19.42
N TYR A 301 -13.61 -35.30 -19.16
CA TYR A 301 -15.05 -35.05 -18.96
C TYR A 301 -15.32 -34.30 -17.67
N TYR A 302 -14.67 -34.71 -16.56
CA TYR A 302 -14.80 -34.05 -15.26
C TYR A 302 -14.43 -32.56 -15.37
N GLN A 303 -13.27 -32.24 -15.95
CA GLN A 303 -12.85 -30.84 -16.12
C GLN A 303 -13.80 -30.05 -17.02
N GLN A 304 -14.35 -30.67 -18.08
CA GLN A 304 -15.36 -30.02 -18.92
C GLN A 304 -16.61 -29.69 -18.13
N GLN A 305 -17.14 -30.63 -17.34
CA GLN A 305 -18.35 -30.40 -16.53
C GLN A 305 -18.14 -29.29 -15.47
N ILE A 306 -16.95 -29.24 -14.85
CA ILE A 306 -16.60 -28.16 -13.93
C ILE A 306 -16.48 -26.81 -14.66
N SER A 307 -15.91 -26.79 -15.87
CA SER A 307 -15.82 -25.58 -16.71
C SER A 307 -17.19 -25.07 -17.12
N ASP A 308 -18.04 -25.94 -17.68
CA ASP A 308 -19.39 -25.62 -18.12
C ASP A 308 -20.23 -25.07 -16.96
N PHE A 309 -20.11 -25.69 -15.79
CA PHE A 309 -20.79 -25.21 -14.58
C PHE A 309 -20.34 -23.81 -14.18
N ARG A 310 -19.03 -23.52 -14.17
CA ARG A 310 -18.51 -22.19 -13.82
C ARG A 310 -19.03 -21.12 -14.77
N GLU A 311 -18.97 -21.38 -16.07
CA GLU A 311 -19.47 -20.45 -17.09
C GLU A 311 -20.97 -20.17 -16.89
N GLN A 312 -21.77 -21.22 -16.72
CA GLN A 312 -23.22 -21.07 -16.52
C GLN A 312 -23.60 -20.40 -15.21
N PHE A 313 -22.82 -20.61 -14.14
CA PHE A 313 -23.08 -20.02 -12.85
C PHE A 313 -22.82 -18.50 -12.86
N PHE A 314 -21.72 -18.06 -13.48
CA PHE A 314 -21.32 -16.65 -13.51
C PHE A 314 -21.82 -15.86 -14.73
N SER A 315 -22.50 -16.50 -15.69
CA SER A 315 -23.13 -15.82 -16.83
C SER A 315 -24.51 -15.22 -16.54
N LYS A 316 -25.01 -15.36 -15.30
CA LYS A 316 -26.31 -14.84 -14.84
C LYS A 316 -26.12 -13.56 -14.04
#